data_AF-A0A257JAC3-F1
#
_entry.id   AF-A0A257JAC3-F1
#
_cell.length_a   1.000
_cell.length_b   1.000
_cell.length_c   1.000
_cell.angle_alpha   90.00
_cell.angle_beta   90.00
_cell.angle_gamma   90.00
#
_symmetry.space_group_name_H-M   'P 1'
#
loop_
_entity.id
_entity.type
_entity.pdbx_description
1 polymer ?
#
loop_
_entity_poly.entity_id
_entity_poly.type
_entity_poly.pdbx_seq_one_letter_code
_entity_poly.pdbx_strand_id
1 'polypeptide(L)'
;MEGADAAWDFGTAAGFYLDATQAPWATHWRMESYLTQELPGVIGEHFPVRADRQGLFGHSMGGHGALTLALRNRGRYASVSAFAPIAAPTQCPWGQKAFAGYLGADQAFWKQHDATELVRAGARAPHLLIDQGLADKLRAEQIHPRVFEHACQQGGQPLTLRR
;
A
#
# COMPACT_ATOMS: atom_id res chain seq x y z
N MET A 1 10.60 17.33 -11.51
CA MET A 1 11.72 16.43 -11.85
C MET A 1 11.52 15.99 -13.29
N GLU A 2 12.55 16.07 -14.13
CA GLU A 2 12.44 15.64 -15.52
C GLU A 2 12.02 14.16 -15.60
N GLY A 3 11.06 13.84 -16.49
CA GLY A 3 10.53 12.48 -16.66
C GLY A 3 9.47 12.03 -15.65
N ALA A 4 9.16 12.81 -14.61
CA ALA A 4 8.15 12.44 -13.60
C ALA A 4 6.72 12.37 -14.15
N ASP A 5 6.43 13.08 -15.24
CA ASP A 5 5.10 13.12 -15.87
C ASP A 5 5.06 12.31 -17.19
N ALA A 6 6.10 11.53 -17.48
CA ALA A 6 6.23 10.81 -18.76
C ALA A 6 5.28 9.61 -18.89
N ALA A 7 4.78 9.09 -17.77
CA ALA A 7 3.83 7.98 -17.73
C ALA A 7 2.80 8.22 -16.63
N TRP A 8 1.58 7.75 -16.82
CA TRP A 8 0.50 7.94 -15.85
C TRP A 8 0.58 6.95 -14.66
N ASP A 9 1.27 5.83 -14.86
CA ASP A 9 1.44 4.72 -13.90
C ASP A 9 2.81 4.74 -13.19
N PHE A 10 3.60 5.80 -13.38
CA PHE A 10 4.91 5.98 -12.74
C PHE A 10 5.27 7.46 -12.62
N GLY A 11 5.91 7.86 -11.52
CA GLY A 11 6.24 9.25 -11.21
C GLY A 11 5.08 9.99 -10.54
N THR A 12 4.72 11.17 -11.06
CA THR A 12 3.71 12.06 -10.46
C THR A 12 2.36 11.35 -10.38
N ALA A 13 1.66 11.51 -9.25
CA ALA A 13 0.40 10.82 -8.94
C ALA A 13 0.49 9.28 -8.89
N ALA A 14 1.69 8.69 -9.03
CA ALA A 14 1.94 7.25 -8.99
C ALA A 14 3.06 6.90 -7.99
N GLY A 15 2.99 7.49 -6.79
CA GLY A 15 4.05 7.36 -5.77
C GLY A 15 4.09 6.02 -5.03
N PHE A 16 3.11 5.14 -5.24
CA PHE A 16 3.04 3.78 -4.68
C PHE A 16 3.19 3.68 -3.14
N TYR A 17 3.03 4.79 -2.41
CA TYR A 17 2.99 4.82 -0.95
C TYR A 17 4.21 4.19 -0.26
N LEU A 18 5.37 4.33 -0.90
CA LEU A 18 6.67 3.86 -0.43
C LEU A 18 7.66 5.02 -0.34
N ASP A 19 8.79 4.77 0.31
CA ASP A 19 9.97 5.61 0.21
C ASP A 19 10.92 5.01 -0.84
N ALA A 20 11.10 5.73 -1.95
CA ALA A 20 12.00 5.31 -3.02
C ALA A 20 13.46 5.30 -2.54
N THR A 21 14.23 4.31 -3.02
CA THR A 21 15.66 4.16 -2.74
C THR A 21 16.53 4.47 -3.95
N GLN A 22 15.96 4.41 -5.16
CA GLN A 22 16.67 4.67 -6.40
C GLN A 22 16.65 6.14 -6.79
N ALA A 23 17.80 6.64 -7.27
CA ALA A 23 17.88 7.95 -7.90
C ALA A 23 17.14 7.94 -9.26
N PRO A 24 16.56 9.07 -9.70
CA PRO A 24 16.47 10.36 -9.00
C PRO A 24 15.33 10.43 -7.95
N TRP A 25 14.49 9.40 -7.87
CA TRP A 25 13.23 9.40 -7.10
C TRP A 25 13.41 9.51 -5.60
N ALA A 26 14.49 8.95 -5.04
CA ALA A 26 14.77 8.89 -3.61
C ALA A 26 14.73 10.26 -2.90
N THR A 27 14.95 11.36 -3.64
CA THR A 27 14.89 12.72 -3.08
C THR A 27 13.47 13.17 -2.73
N HIS A 28 12.47 12.79 -3.53
CA HIS A 28 11.11 13.37 -3.42
C HIS A 28 10.00 12.33 -3.27
N TRP A 29 10.19 11.09 -3.72
CA TRP A 29 9.19 10.02 -3.61
C TRP A 29 9.29 9.34 -2.25
N ARG A 30 8.92 10.08 -1.20
CA ARG A 30 8.97 9.65 0.21
C ARG A 30 7.58 9.56 0.82
N MET A 31 6.68 8.88 0.11
CA MET A 31 5.25 8.89 0.45
C MET A 31 4.94 8.11 1.71
N GLU A 32 5.72 7.08 2.04
CA GLU A 32 5.57 6.36 3.30
C GLU A 32 5.94 7.28 4.47
N SER A 33 7.11 7.90 4.43
CA SER A 33 7.53 8.86 5.46
C SER A 33 6.54 10.02 5.59
N TYR A 34 6.09 10.57 4.46
CA TYR A 34 5.11 11.66 4.46
C TYR A 34 3.81 11.27 5.17
N LEU A 35 3.22 10.12 4.82
CA LEU A 35 1.92 9.70 5.36
C LEU A 35 1.99 9.11 6.76
N THR A 36 3.15 8.61 7.17
CA THR A 36 3.34 8.01 8.48
C THR A 36 4.08 8.92 9.45
N GLN A 37 4.60 10.08 9.06
CA GLN A 37 5.34 10.91 10.01
C GLN A 37 4.94 12.37 9.85
N GLU A 38 5.26 12.96 8.72
CA GLU A 38 5.10 14.39 8.49
C GLU A 38 3.63 14.82 8.53
N LEU A 39 2.78 14.26 7.66
CA LEU A 39 1.38 14.66 7.56
C LEU A 39 0.61 14.41 8.86
N PRO A 40 0.69 13.25 9.54
CA PRO A 40 0.06 13.08 10.84
C PRO A 40 0.57 14.06 11.91
N GLY A 41 1.86 14.44 11.86
CA GLY A 41 2.45 15.44 12.75
C GLY A 41 1.83 16.83 12.54
N VAL A 42 1.82 17.29 11.29
CA VAL A 42 1.19 18.58 10.90
C VAL A 42 -0.30 18.59 11.27
N ILE A 43 -1.03 17.50 11.02
CA ILE A 43 -2.45 17.40 11.38
C ILE A 43 -2.62 17.49 12.91
N GLY A 44 -1.78 16.80 13.67
CA GLY A 44 -1.83 16.81 15.13
C GLY A 44 -1.53 18.16 15.77
N GLU A 45 -0.66 18.96 15.14
CA GLU A 45 -0.31 20.30 15.60
C GLU A 45 -1.40 21.34 15.30
N HIS A 46 -2.05 21.24 14.14
CA HIS A 46 -2.94 22.30 13.65
C HIS A 46 -4.43 22.01 13.79
N PHE A 47 -4.82 20.78 14.10
CA PHE A 47 -6.23 20.39 14.20
C PHE A 47 -6.52 19.64 15.51
N PRO A 48 -7.75 19.73 16.06
CA PRO A 48 -8.13 19.04 17.30
C PRO A 48 -8.42 17.55 17.07
N VAL A 49 -7.42 16.82 16.55
CA VAL A 49 -7.51 15.38 16.28
C VAL A 49 -7.03 14.55 17.47
N ARG A 50 -7.47 13.30 17.52
CA ARG A 50 -6.91 12.32 18.45
C ARG A 50 -5.81 11.51 17.78
N ALA A 51 -4.56 11.87 18.06
CA ALA A 51 -3.39 11.18 17.50
C ALA A 51 -3.30 9.70 17.89
N ASP A 52 -3.90 9.29 19.02
CA ASP A 52 -3.98 7.91 19.48
C ASP A 52 -5.05 7.06 18.76
N ARG A 53 -5.94 7.68 17.95
CA ARG A 53 -7.06 6.99 17.30
C ARG A 53 -7.16 7.33 15.82
N GLN A 54 -6.31 6.68 15.03
CA GLN A 54 -6.24 6.85 13.58
C GLN A 54 -6.87 5.67 12.84
N GLY A 55 -7.67 5.95 11.81
CA GLY A 55 -8.12 4.96 10.84
C GLY A 55 -7.44 5.21 9.50
N LEU A 56 -7.23 4.16 8.70
CA LEU A 56 -6.62 4.26 7.38
C LEU A 56 -7.45 3.52 6.34
N PHE A 57 -7.70 4.16 5.20
CA PHE A 57 -8.32 3.50 4.07
C PHE A 57 -7.83 4.09 2.75
N GLY A 58 -8.11 3.39 1.65
CA GLY A 58 -7.79 3.90 0.33
C GLY A 58 -8.40 3.10 -0.81
N HIS A 59 -8.20 3.58 -2.03
CA HIS A 59 -8.71 2.99 -3.26
C HIS A 59 -7.56 2.61 -4.20
N SER A 60 -7.59 1.42 -4.81
CA SER A 60 -6.60 0.98 -5.80
C SER A 60 -5.16 1.06 -5.28
N MET A 61 -4.28 1.87 -5.87
CA MET A 61 -2.94 2.16 -5.34
C MET A 61 -3.02 2.70 -3.90
N GLY A 62 -4.00 3.53 -3.57
CA GLY A 62 -4.25 3.99 -2.19
C GLY A 62 -4.72 2.88 -1.26
N GLY A 63 -5.45 1.89 -1.78
CA GLY A 63 -5.82 0.70 -1.03
C GLY A 63 -4.60 -0.18 -0.74
N HIS A 64 -3.68 -0.28 -1.70
CA HIS A 64 -2.36 -0.86 -1.48
C HIS A 64 -1.61 -0.17 -0.35
N GLY A 65 -1.49 1.17 -0.40
CA GLY A 65 -0.84 1.96 0.64
C GLY A 65 -1.49 1.76 2.01
N ALA A 66 -2.83 1.75 2.08
CA ALA A 66 -3.55 1.52 3.33
C ALA A 66 -3.19 0.17 3.97
N LEU A 67 -3.15 -0.91 3.17
CA LEU A 67 -2.81 -2.24 3.64
C LEU A 67 -1.34 -2.36 4.06
N THR A 68 -0.40 -1.91 3.23
CA THR A 68 1.04 -2.06 3.48
C THR A 68 1.49 -1.22 4.67
N LEU A 69 1.06 0.05 4.74
CA LEU A 69 1.41 0.93 5.85
C LEU A 69 0.87 0.41 7.18
N ALA A 70 -0.36 -0.12 7.20
CA ALA A 70 -0.92 -0.68 8.43
C ALA A 70 -0.23 -1.97 8.89
N LEU A 71 0.16 -2.85 7.96
CA LEU A 71 0.89 -4.07 8.27
C LEU A 71 2.31 -3.80 8.78
N ARG A 72 2.96 -2.73 8.28
CA ARG A 72 4.32 -2.34 8.70
C ARG A 72 4.36 -1.47 9.96
N ASN A 73 3.28 -0.75 10.25
CA ASN A 73 3.18 0.14 11.41
C ASN A 73 2.19 -0.45 12.44
N ARG A 74 2.54 -1.63 12.97
CA ARG A 74 1.67 -2.37 13.90
C ARG A 74 1.27 -1.50 15.09
N GLY A 75 -0.03 -1.49 15.40
CA GLY A 75 -0.60 -0.77 16.55
C GLY A 75 -0.90 0.70 16.30
N ARG A 76 -0.51 1.26 15.14
CA ARG A 76 -0.75 2.67 14.82
C ARG A 76 -2.19 2.98 14.43
N TYR A 77 -2.79 2.12 13.62
CA TYR A 77 -4.14 2.32 13.09
C TYR A 77 -5.11 1.42 13.83
N ALA A 78 -6.24 1.97 14.26
CA ALA A 78 -7.30 1.24 14.95
C ALA A 78 -8.19 0.45 13.97
N SER A 79 -8.30 0.90 12.73
CA SER A 79 -9.10 0.28 11.68
C SER A 79 -8.47 0.48 10.31
N VAL A 80 -8.60 -0.52 9.44
CA VAL A 80 -8.04 -0.48 8.09
C VAL A 80 -9.08 -1.00 7.10
N SER A 81 -9.31 -0.27 6.01
CA SER A 81 -10.14 -0.76 4.90
C SER A 81 -9.59 -0.37 3.54
N ALA A 82 -10.07 -1.02 2.47
CA ALA A 82 -9.69 -0.68 1.12
C ALA A 82 -10.78 -0.98 0.09
N PHE A 83 -10.83 -0.17 -0.96
CA PHE A 83 -11.63 -0.41 -2.16
C PHE A 83 -10.72 -0.83 -3.31
N ALA A 84 -10.97 -2.00 -3.90
CA ALA A 84 -10.24 -2.53 -5.04
C ALA A 84 -8.69 -2.42 -4.91
N PRO A 85 -8.07 -2.82 -3.77
CA PRO A 85 -6.65 -2.55 -3.51
C PRO A 85 -5.72 -3.34 -4.42
N ILE A 86 -4.62 -2.74 -4.87
CA ILE A 86 -3.49 -3.51 -5.45
C ILE A 86 -2.87 -4.39 -4.35
N ALA A 87 -3.35 -5.62 -4.23
CA ALA A 87 -3.13 -6.43 -3.03
C ALA A 87 -1.88 -7.34 -3.13
N ALA A 88 -1.36 -7.57 -4.34
CA ALA A 88 -0.13 -8.31 -4.61
C ALA A 88 0.73 -7.61 -5.69
N PRO A 89 1.24 -6.40 -5.43
CA PRO A 89 2.00 -5.60 -6.41
C PRO A 89 3.25 -6.30 -6.97
N THR A 90 3.86 -7.23 -6.25
CA THR A 90 4.97 -8.05 -6.79
C THR A 90 4.54 -8.97 -7.93
N GLN A 91 3.25 -9.23 -8.07
CA GLN A 91 2.66 -10.15 -9.04
C GLN A 91 1.89 -9.45 -10.17
N CYS A 92 1.92 -8.11 -10.24
CA CYS A 92 1.22 -7.36 -11.29
C CYS A 92 2.10 -6.36 -12.05
N PRO A 93 1.75 -5.99 -13.30
CA PRO A 93 2.56 -5.09 -14.12
C PRO A 93 2.81 -3.71 -13.48
N TRP A 94 1.78 -3.08 -12.89
CA TRP A 94 1.98 -1.76 -12.28
C TRP A 94 2.92 -1.81 -11.09
N GLY A 95 2.75 -2.79 -10.21
CA GLY A 95 3.61 -2.94 -9.04
C GLY A 95 5.05 -3.29 -9.42
N GLN A 96 5.26 -4.20 -10.38
CA GLN A 96 6.60 -4.54 -10.87
C GLN A 96 7.31 -3.34 -11.51
N LYS A 97 6.60 -2.54 -12.33
CA LYS A 97 7.15 -1.31 -12.91
C LYS A 97 7.52 -0.29 -11.84
N ALA A 98 6.61 0.00 -10.91
CA ALA A 98 6.84 0.95 -9.85
C ALA A 98 7.99 0.53 -8.93
N PHE A 99 8.01 -0.73 -8.49
CA PHE A 99 9.06 -1.23 -7.61
C PHE A 99 10.43 -1.29 -8.29
N ALA A 100 10.49 -1.71 -9.57
CA ALA A 100 11.74 -1.66 -10.32
C ALA A 100 12.30 -0.23 -10.41
N GLY A 101 11.43 0.75 -10.68
CA GLY A 101 11.83 2.15 -10.79
C GLY A 101 12.19 2.82 -9.47
N TYR A 102 11.44 2.55 -8.40
CA TYR A 102 11.64 3.23 -7.10
C TYR A 102 12.56 2.48 -6.14
N LEU A 103 12.53 1.15 -6.14
CA LEU A 103 13.23 0.30 -5.16
C LEU A 103 14.44 -0.44 -5.76
N GLY A 104 14.51 -0.55 -7.09
CA GLY A 104 15.58 -1.24 -7.82
C GLY A 104 15.22 -2.69 -8.16
N ALA A 105 16.18 -3.46 -8.66
CA ALA A 105 15.94 -4.80 -9.21
C ALA A 105 15.78 -5.92 -8.17
N ASP A 106 16.05 -5.67 -6.89
CA ASP A 106 15.96 -6.69 -5.85
C ASP A 106 14.50 -6.97 -5.46
N GLN A 107 13.94 -8.02 -6.05
CA GLN A 107 12.57 -8.46 -5.77
C GLN A 107 12.38 -8.98 -4.34
N ALA A 108 13.44 -9.39 -3.64
CA ALA A 108 13.32 -9.77 -2.23
C ALA A 108 13.00 -8.53 -1.39
N PHE A 109 13.58 -7.37 -1.74
CA PHE A 109 13.27 -6.10 -1.09
C PHE A 109 11.84 -5.63 -1.36
N TRP A 110 11.30 -5.87 -2.57
CA TRP A 110 9.92 -5.50 -2.92
C TRP A 110 8.87 -6.14 -2.01
N LYS A 111 9.15 -7.33 -1.46
CA LYS A 111 8.24 -8.03 -0.56
C LYS A 111 7.91 -7.24 0.70
N GLN A 112 8.80 -6.34 1.12
CA GLN A 112 8.57 -5.44 2.25
C GLN A 112 7.52 -4.37 1.94
N HIS A 113 7.17 -4.18 0.68
CA HIS A 113 6.17 -3.22 0.21
C HIS A 113 4.94 -3.92 -0.38
N ASP A 114 4.74 -5.22 -0.15
CA ASP A 114 3.61 -5.98 -0.70
C ASP A 114 2.76 -6.56 0.44
N ALA A 115 1.48 -6.19 0.49
CA ALA A 115 0.58 -6.59 1.58
C ALA A 115 0.42 -8.12 1.67
N THR A 116 0.39 -8.83 0.53
CA THR A 116 0.31 -10.29 0.48
C THR A 116 1.58 -10.90 1.08
N GLU A 117 2.75 -10.43 0.66
CA GLU A 117 4.03 -10.95 1.15
C GLU A 117 4.25 -10.62 2.62
N LEU A 118 3.86 -9.42 3.07
CA LEU A 118 3.91 -9.02 4.49
C LEU A 118 3.08 -9.97 5.37
N VAL A 119 1.85 -10.29 4.96
CA VAL A 119 1.01 -11.24 5.70
C VAL A 119 1.64 -12.63 5.74
N ARG A 120 2.16 -13.12 4.61
CA ARG A 120 2.90 -14.39 4.52
C ARG A 120 4.12 -14.42 5.44
N ALA A 121 4.82 -13.29 5.59
CA ALA A 121 5.97 -13.14 6.47
C ALA A 121 5.60 -12.97 7.95
N GLY A 122 4.31 -12.97 8.31
CA GLY A 122 3.86 -12.88 9.70
C GLY A 122 3.44 -11.49 10.17
N ALA A 123 3.44 -10.47 9.31
CA ALA A 123 2.92 -9.15 9.66
C ALA A 123 1.42 -9.24 9.98
N ARG A 124 0.96 -8.42 10.93
CA ARG A 124 -0.43 -8.39 11.37
C ARG A 124 -0.92 -6.96 11.53
N ALA A 125 -2.14 -6.74 11.10
CA ALA A 125 -2.91 -5.51 11.28
C ALA A 125 -4.22 -5.84 12.04
N PRO A 126 -4.98 -4.83 12.50
CA PRO A 126 -6.36 -5.04 12.93
C PRO A 126 -7.21 -5.70 11.84
N HIS A 127 -8.47 -6.01 12.16
CA HIS A 127 -9.39 -6.56 11.17
C HIS A 127 -9.43 -5.69 9.91
N LEU A 128 -9.19 -6.33 8.76
CA LEU A 128 -9.19 -5.68 7.45
C LEU A 128 -10.56 -5.79 6.80
N LEU A 129 -11.06 -4.69 6.23
CA LEU A 129 -12.27 -4.69 5.39
C LEU A 129 -11.91 -4.34 3.95
N ILE A 130 -12.23 -5.20 2.99
CA ILE A 130 -12.02 -4.94 1.58
C ILE A 130 -13.33 -5.05 0.81
N ASP A 131 -13.58 -4.06 -0.05
CA ASP A 131 -14.65 -4.09 -1.04
C ASP A 131 -14.07 -4.21 -2.45
N GLN A 132 -14.53 -5.21 -3.20
CA GLN A 132 -14.10 -5.45 -4.58
C GLN A 132 -15.30 -5.62 -5.49
N GLY A 133 -15.49 -4.71 -6.45
CA GLY A 133 -16.48 -4.91 -7.51
C GLY A 133 -16.11 -6.09 -8.41
N LEU A 134 -17.07 -7.00 -8.66
CA LEU A 134 -16.86 -8.16 -9.54
C LEU A 134 -16.67 -7.81 -11.02
N ALA A 135 -17.23 -6.67 -11.45
CA ALA A 135 -17.12 -6.16 -12.82
C ALA A 135 -15.83 -5.35 -13.08
N ASP A 136 -14.96 -5.23 -12.08
CA ASP A 136 -13.68 -4.55 -12.21
C ASP A 136 -12.72 -5.34 -13.12
N LYS A 137 -12.36 -4.72 -14.24
CA LYS A 137 -11.49 -5.32 -15.27
C LYS A 137 -10.05 -5.50 -14.79
N LEU A 138 -9.61 -4.71 -13.80
CA LEU A 138 -8.26 -4.74 -13.26
C LEU A 138 -8.05 -5.87 -12.24
N ARG A 139 -9.14 -6.54 -11.83
CA ARG A 139 -9.15 -7.54 -10.76
C ARG A 139 -8.16 -8.69 -10.98
N ALA A 140 -8.04 -9.16 -12.22
CA ALA A 140 -7.21 -10.31 -12.58
C ALA A 140 -5.77 -9.93 -12.93
N GLU A 141 -5.54 -8.71 -13.43
CA GLU A 141 -4.24 -8.28 -13.96
C GLU A 141 -3.45 -7.42 -12.98
N GLN A 142 -4.13 -6.58 -12.19
CA GLN A 142 -3.47 -5.56 -11.35
C GLN A 142 -3.70 -5.76 -9.86
N ILE A 143 -4.92 -6.14 -9.48
CA ILE A 143 -5.36 -6.05 -8.07
C ILE A 143 -5.09 -7.34 -7.29
N HIS A 144 -5.42 -8.50 -7.87
CA HIS A 144 -5.23 -9.83 -7.28
C HIS A 144 -5.82 -10.03 -5.85
N PRO A 145 -7.10 -9.66 -5.59
CA PRO A 145 -7.67 -9.72 -4.24
C PRO A 145 -7.76 -11.16 -3.69
N ARG A 146 -7.88 -12.17 -4.56
CA ARG A 146 -7.88 -13.59 -4.17
C ARG A 146 -6.53 -14.07 -3.64
N VAL A 147 -5.43 -13.52 -4.14
CA VAL A 147 -4.08 -13.89 -3.68
C VAL A 147 -3.89 -13.41 -2.24
N PHE A 148 -4.31 -12.17 -1.96
CA PHE A 148 -4.29 -11.60 -0.63
C PHE A 148 -5.24 -12.30 0.35
N GLU A 149 -6.46 -12.63 -0.09
CA GLU A 149 -7.41 -13.40 0.72
C GLU A 149 -6.82 -14.74 1.16
N HIS A 150 -6.20 -15.48 0.23
CA HIS A 150 -5.54 -16.75 0.56
C HIS A 150 -4.39 -16.55 1.55
N ALA A 151 -3.55 -15.53 1.35
CA ALA A 151 -2.49 -15.20 2.30
C ALA A 151 -3.04 -14.87 3.70
N CYS A 152 -4.14 -14.13 3.79
CA CYS A 152 -4.80 -13.83 5.06
C CYS A 152 -5.33 -15.07 5.75
N GLN A 153 -5.96 -15.99 5.01
CA GLN A 153 -6.44 -17.26 5.55
C GLN A 153 -5.29 -18.11 6.11
N GLN A 154 -4.20 -18.26 5.36
CA GLN A 154 -3.03 -19.05 5.79
C GLN A 154 -2.26 -18.39 6.93
N GLY A 155 -2.16 -17.05 6.91
CA GLY A 155 -1.51 -16.28 7.97
C GLY A 155 -2.39 -16.06 9.20
N GLY A 156 -3.68 -16.36 9.16
CA GLY A 156 -4.60 -16.00 10.24
C GLY A 156 -4.74 -14.48 10.44
N GLN A 157 -4.59 -13.68 9.38
CA GLN A 157 -4.92 -12.26 9.40
C GLN A 157 -6.44 -12.10 9.23
N PRO A 158 -7.16 -11.49 10.19
CA PRO A 158 -8.60 -11.30 10.06
C PRO A 158 -8.93 -10.37 8.87
N LEU A 159 -9.79 -10.86 7.98
CA LEU A 159 -10.22 -10.17 6.76
C LEU A 159 -11.71 -10.41 6.50
N THR A 160 -12.45 -9.34 6.22
CA THR A 160 -13.75 -9.39 5.55
C THR A 160 -13.56 -8.89 4.11
N LEU A 161 -13.77 -9.76 3.12
CA LEU A 161 -13.74 -9.40 1.70
C LEU A 161 -15.16 -9.45 1.11
N ARG A 162 -15.72 -8.28 0.82
CA ARG A 162 -17.02 -8.10 0.15
C ARG A 162 -16.83 -8.03 -1.36
N ARG A 163 -17.73 -8.68 -2.11
CA ARG A 163 -17.66 -8.86 -3.56
C ARG A 163 -18.96 -8.41 -4.22
#